data_AF-A0A8H3F9B3-F1
#
_entry.id   AF-A0A8H3F9B3-F1
#
_cell.length_a   1.000
_cell.length_b   1.000
_cell.length_c   1.000
_cell.angle_alpha   90.00
_cell.angle_beta   90.00
_cell.angle_gamma   90.00
#
_symmetry.space_group_name_H-M   'P 1'
#
loop_
_entity.id
_entity.type
_entity.pdbx_description
1 polymer ?
#
loop_
_entity_poly.entity_id
_entity_poly.type
_entity_poly.pdbx_seq_one_letter_code
_entity_poly.pdbx_strand_id
1 'polypeptide(L)'
;MMQELDEGQKLCGKPLLVADMGNWCVMEMNQQGKSALNGYEERGRDDEEVAGMLMEQSWCVGVHWRGYIEKKTGEWGAVDPFDETDGEVMEAIPACNRLTLKDENFG
;
A
#
# COMPACT_ATOMS: atom_id res chain seq x y z
N MET A 1 -5.50 -12.44 -2.09
CA MET A 1 -5.58 -11.11 -2.73
C MET A 1 -5.55 -11.17 -4.26
N MET A 2 -4.40 -11.32 -4.93
CA MET A 2 -4.33 -11.15 -6.39
C MET A 2 -5.29 -12.07 -7.18
N GLN A 3 -5.38 -13.34 -6.80
CA GLN A 3 -6.31 -14.28 -7.42
C GLN A 3 -7.77 -13.83 -7.29
N GLU A 4 -8.17 -13.33 -6.12
CA GLU A 4 -9.54 -12.88 -5.86
C GLU A 4 -9.87 -11.60 -6.67
N LEU A 5 -8.89 -10.70 -6.81
CA LEU A 5 -9.05 -9.51 -7.64
C LEU A 5 -9.18 -9.87 -9.12
N ASP A 6 -8.37 -10.79 -9.63
CA ASP A 6 -8.44 -11.27 -11.00
C ASP A 6 -9.76 -11.99 -11.31
N GLU A 7 -10.23 -12.86 -10.39
CA GLU A 7 -11.54 -13.51 -10.50
C GLU A 7 -12.69 -12.50 -10.45
N GLY A 8 -12.64 -11.52 -9.54
CA GLY A 8 -13.61 -10.44 -9.45
C GLY A 8 -13.63 -9.55 -10.69
N GLN A 9 -12.46 -9.27 -11.27
CA GLN A 9 -12.31 -8.52 -12.51
C GLN A 9 -12.95 -9.26 -13.68
N LYS A 10 -12.65 -10.55 -13.83
CA LYS A 10 -13.23 -11.41 -14.88
C LYS A 10 -14.75 -11.49 -14.76
N LEU A 11 -15.27 -11.50 -13.54
CA LEU A 11 -16.71 -11.54 -13.29
C LEU A 11 -17.40 -10.22 -13.68
N CYS A 12 -16.81 -9.07 -13.35
CA CYS A 12 -17.43 -7.77 -13.61
C CYS A 12 -17.13 -7.21 -15.01
N GLY A 13 -16.02 -7.61 -15.63
CA GLY A 13 -15.56 -7.09 -16.92
C GLY A 13 -15.25 -5.60 -16.91
N LYS A 14 -14.93 -5.02 -15.74
CA LYS A 14 -14.66 -3.59 -15.54
C LYS A 14 -13.29 -3.39 -14.91
N PRO A 15 -12.66 -2.21 -15.10
CA PRO A 15 -11.46 -1.85 -14.36
C PRO A 15 -11.74 -1.79 -12.86
N LEU A 16 -10.72 -2.10 -12.05
CA LEU A 16 -10.80 -2.13 -10.59
C LEU A 16 -9.87 -1.10 -9.96
N LEU A 17 -10.37 -0.41 -8.94
CA LEU A 17 -9.58 0.40 -8.01
C LEU A 17 -9.45 -0.38 -6.70
N VAL A 18 -8.23 -0.56 -6.21
CA VAL A 18 -8.00 -1.13 -4.87
C VAL A 18 -8.14 0.00 -3.86
N ALA A 19 -9.29 0.08 -3.20
CA ALA A 19 -9.64 1.21 -2.34
C ALA A 19 -8.94 1.22 -0.97
N ASP A 20 -8.38 0.07 -0.56
CA ASP A 20 -7.76 -0.13 0.75
C ASP A 20 -6.59 -1.10 0.60
N MET A 21 -5.39 -0.54 0.60
CA MET A 21 -4.11 -1.25 0.62
C MET A 21 -3.27 -0.75 1.78
N GLY A 22 -2.49 -1.63 2.37
CA GLY A 22 -1.46 -1.27 3.34
C GLY A 22 -1.18 -2.45 4.26
N ASN A 23 0.08 -2.58 4.64
CA ASN A 23 0.48 -3.54 5.66
C ASN A 23 0.87 -2.82 6.96
N TRP A 24 1.19 -3.60 7.99
CA TRP A 24 1.58 -3.09 9.30
C TRP A 24 2.79 -3.84 9.85
N CYS A 25 3.63 -3.14 10.59
CA CYS A 25 4.78 -3.68 11.30
C CYS A 25 4.71 -3.26 12.77
N VAL A 26 5.43 -3.98 13.65
CA VAL A 26 5.47 -3.63 15.07
C VAL A 26 6.22 -2.30 15.22
N MET A 27 5.56 -1.30 15.79
CA MET A 27 6.12 0.03 16.01
C MET A 27 6.28 0.36 17.48
N GLU A 28 7.07 1.40 17.77
CA GLU A 28 7.22 1.92 19.14
C GLU A 28 5.86 2.25 19.77
N MET A 29 4.95 2.83 18.99
CA MET A 29 3.59 3.19 19.43
C MET A 29 2.57 2.05 19.32
N ASN A 30 2.91 0.96 18.62
CA ASN A 30 2.04 -0.17 18.34
C ASN A 30 2.77 -1.50 18.55
N GLN A 31 3.04 -1.81 19.82
CA GLN A 31 3.71 -3.04 20.26
C GLN A 31 2.77 -4.23 20.47
N GLN A 32 1.46 -4.04 20.27
CA GLN A 32 0.45 -5.00 20.74
C GLN A 32 0.16 -6.14 19.73
N GLY A 33 0.83 -6.17 18.59
CA GLY A 33 0.63 -7.18 17.55
C GLY A 33 1.87 -8.05 17.27
N LYS A 34 1.64 -9.18 16.57
CA LYS A 34 2.70 -9.92 15.87
C LYS A 34 2.68 -9.58 14.38
N SER A 35 3.63 -8.79 13.90
CA SER A 35 3.84 -8.62 12.46
C SER A 35 4.93 -9.58 11.98
N ALA A 36 4.83 -9.98 10.71
CA ALA A 36 5.92 -10.66 10.02
C ALA A 36 7.01 -9.68 9.54
N LEU A 37 6.69 -8.38 9.52
CA LEU A 37 7.56 -7.30 9.07
C LEU A 37 8.28 -6.66 10.27
N ASN A 38 9.59 -6.46 10.13
CA ASN A 38 10.52 -6.03 11.17
C ASN A 38 10.81 -4.52 11.14
N GLY A 39 9.81 -3.70 10.81
CA GLY A 39 9.91 -2.23 10.87
C GLY A 39 9.42 -1.55 9.61
N TYR A 40 9.57 -0.22 9.59
CA TYR A 40 9.05 0.65 8.53
C TYR A 40 9.68 0.36 7.17
N GLU A 41 10.99 0.10 7.10
CA GLU A 41 11.66 -0.31 5.86
C GLU A 41 11.03 -1.56 5.22
N GLU A 42 10.86 -2.65 5.98
CA GLU A 42 10.27 -3.88 5.45
C GLU A 42 8.82 -3.69 5.03
N ARG A 43 8.05 -2.88 5.77
CA ARG A 43 6.70 -2.48 5.39
C ARG A 43 6.67 -1.69 4.10
N GLY A 44 7.54 -0.69 3.95
CA GLY A 44 7.63 0.12 2.73
C GLY A 44 7.94 -0.74 1.50
N ARG A 45 8.85 -1.71 1.63
CA ARG A 45 9.18 -2.66 0.55
C ARG A 45 8.01 -3.60 0.22
N ASP A 46 7.31 -4.11 1.23
CA ASP A 46 6.13 -4.95 1.05
C ASP A 46 5.02 -4.18 0.30
N ASP A 47 4.76 -2.94 0.70
CA ASP A 47 3.77 -2.10 0.05
C ASP A 47 4.19 -1.73 -1.39
N GLU A 48 5.47 -1.50 -1.66
CA GLU A 48 5.99 -1.28 -3.03
C GLU A 48 5.82 -2.53 -3.92
N GLU A 49 6.15 -3.71 -3.40
CA GLU A 49 5.99 -4.98 -4.12
C GLU A 49 4.52 -5.22 -4.49
N VAL A 50 3.62 -5.08 -3.51
CA VAL A 50 2.18 -5.28 -3.72
C VAL A 50 1.61 -4.24 -4.70
N ALA A 51 1.98 -2.96 -4.55
CA ALA A 51 1.56 -1.92 -5.48
C ALA A 51 2.08 -2.21 -6.90
N GLY A 52 3.33 -2.67 -7.04
CA GLY A 52 3.90 -3.07 -8.33
C GLY A 52 3.12 -4.19 -9.01
N MET A 53 2.82 -5.26 -8.26
CA MET A 53 2.04 -6.38 -8.79
C MET A 53 0.64 -5.96 -9.26
N LEU A 54 0.02 -5.00 -8.57
CA LEU A 54 -1.28 -4.43 -8.95
C LEU A 54 -1.17 -3.55 -10.19
N MET A 55 -0.17 -2.67 -10.25
CA MET A 55 0.05 -1.75 -11.38
C MET A 55 0.48 -2.48 -12.66
N GLU A 56 1.03 -3.69 -12.56
CA GLU A 56 1.30 -4.56 -13.72
C GLU A 56 0.02 -5.13 -14.36
N GLN A 57 -1.11 -5.06 -13.67
CA GLN A 57 -2.38 -5.54 -14.20
C GLN A 57 -3.06 -4.48 -15.06
N SER A 58 -3.28 -4.77 -16.33
CA SER A 58 -3.98 -3.89 -17.27
C SER A 58 -5.39 -3.47 -16.84
N TRP A 59 -6.00 -4.20 -15.90
CA TRP A 59 -7.32 -3.90 -15.35
C TRP A 59 -7.29 -3.02 -14.10
N CYS A 60 -6.14 -2.86 -13.46
CA CYS A 60 -6.02 -2.06 -12.24
C CYS A 60 -5.82 -0.59 -12.63
N VAL A 61 -6.67 0.29 -12.11
CA VAL A 61 -6.61 1.73 -12.39
C VAL A 61 -6.00 2.54 -11.24
N GLY A 62 -5.59 1.87 -10.16
CA GLY A 62 -4.96 2.53 -9.03
C GLY A 62 -5.13 1.79 -7.71
N VAL A 63 -4.40 2.28 -6.71
CA VAL A 63 -4.44 1.84 -5.33
C VAL A 63 -4.59 3.05 -4.42
N HIS A 64 -5.37 2.91 -3.36
CA HIS A 64 -5.38 3.84 -2.24
C HIS A 64 -4.74 3.19 -1.03
N TRP A 65 -3.78 3.90 -0.45
CA TRP A 65 -3.26 3.55 0.85
C TRP A 65 -4.30 3.83 1.93
N ARG A 66 -4.52 2.85 2.81
CA ARG A 66 -5.42 2.99 3.95
C ARG A 66 -4.67 3.52 5.16
N GLY A 67 -5.21 4.60 5.71
CA GLY A 67 -4.70 5.19 6.94
C GLY A 67 -3.64 6.24 6.65
N TYR A 68 -4.03 7.51 6.79
CA TYR A 68 -3.07 8.60 6.81
C TYR A 68 -2.38 8.67 8.17
N ILE A 69 -3.17 8.62 9.26
CA ILE A 69 -2.70 8.73 10.65
C ILE A 69 -2.74 7.35 11.31
N GLU A 70 -1.66 6.97 11.98
CA GLU A 70 -1.56 5.75 12.78
C GLU A 70 -2.55 5.80 13.94
N LYS A 71 -3.24 4.68 14.21
CA LYS A 71 -4.15 4.58 15.36
C LYS A 71 -3.52 3.77 16.47
N LYS A 72 -3.63 4.30 17.69
CA LYS A 72 -3.22 3.62 18.94
C LYS A 72 -3.84 2.24 19.15
N THR A 73 -4.95 1.93 18.45
CA THR A 73 -5.64 0.64 18.52
C THR A 73 -5.03 -0.42 17.60
N GLY A 74 -3.92 -0.13 16.92
CA GLY A 74 -3.19 -1.09 16.11
C GLY A 74 -3.31 -0.92 14.60
N GLU A 75 -3.86 0.21 14.12
CA GLU A 75 -3.93 0.49 12.68
C GLU A 75 -2.78 1.38 12.24
N TRP A 76 -2.35 1.21 11.00
CA TRP A 76 -1.17 1.82 10.43
C TRP A 76 -1.45 3.18 9.77
N GLY A 77 -0.44 4.04 9.73
CA GLY A 77 -0.47 5.36 9.10
C GLY A 77 0.77 5.65 8.29
N ALA A 78 0.72 6.73 7.51
CA ALA A 78 1.89 7.40 6.93
C ALA A 78 2.52 8.38 7.93
N VAL A 79 1.70 8.95 8.81
CA VAL A 79 2.10 9.81 9.93
C VAL A 79 1.62 9.22 11.24
N ASP A 80 2.32 9.54 12.33
CA ASP A 80 1.89 9.22 13.68
C ASP A 80 0.77 10.17 14.17
N PRO A 81 0.19 9.96 15.37
CA PRO A 81 -0.85 10.84 15.92
C PRO A 81 -0.42 12.30 16.21
N PHE A 82 0.87 12.60 16.12
CA PHE A 82 1.47 13.92 16.35
C PHE A 82 1.90 14.62 15.05
N ASP A 83 1.52 14.05 13.89
CA ASP A 83 1.88 14.54 12.55
C ASP A 83 3.38 14.37 12.23
N GLU A 84 4.06 13.47 12.93
CA GLU A 84 5.44 13.10 12.65
C GLU A 84 5.48 11.94 11.65
N THR A 85 6.31 12.08 10.63
CA THR A 85 6.57 11.02 9.65
C THR A 85 7.78 10.21 10.07
N ASP A 86 7.70 8.89 9.99
CA ASP A 86 8.93 8.11 9.87
C ASP A 86 9.46 8.23 8.43
N GLY A 87 10.71 8.68 8.30
CA GLY A 87 11.33 8.97 7.01
C GLY A 87 11.31 7.79 6.06
N GLU A 88 11.40 6.55 6.57
CA GLU A 88 11.43 5.34 5.76
C GLU A 88 10.06 5.05 5.11
N VAL A 89 8.96 5.29 5.82
CA VAL A 89 7.59 5.14 5.26
C VAL A 89 7.34 6.15 4.15
N MET A 90 7.81 7.38 4.35
CA MET A 90 7.61 8.46 3.38
C MET A 90 8.48 8.31 2.13
N GLU A 91 9.55 7.50 2.17
CA GLU A 91 10.35 7.17 0.98
C GLU A 91 9.68 6.13 0.08
N ALA A 92 8.91 5.19 0.65
CA ALA A 92 8.20 4.15 -0.10
C ALA A 92 7.05 4.71 -0.95
N ILE A 93 6.32 5.71 -0.46
CA ILE A 93 5.16 6.28 -1.16
C ILE A 93 5.54 6.86 -2.55
N PRO A 94 6.59 7.70 -2.69
CA PRO A 94 7.08 8.12 -4.00
C PRO A 94 7.53 6.96 -4.89
N ALA A 95 8.07 5.86 -4.33
CA ALA A 95 8.46 4.69 -5.11
C ALA A 95 7.24 4.02 -5.74
N CYS A 96 6.18 3.79 -4.97
CA CYS A 96 4.90 3.30 -5.48
C CYS A 96 4.32 4.22 -6.55
N ASN A 97 4.35 5.54 -6.35
CA ASN A 97 3.80 6.50 -7.31
C ASN A 97 4.54 6.49 -8.66
N ARG A 98 5.86 6.25 -8.68
CA ARG A 98 6.63 6.17 -9.93
C ARG A 98 6.22 4.98 -10.81
N LEU A 99 5.62 3.94 -10.24
CA LEU A 99 5.12 2.79 -11.00
C LEU A 99 3.96 3.16 -11.92
N THR A 100 3.20 4.21 -11.58
CA THR A 100 2.03 4.68 -12.35
C THR A 100 2.40 5.45 -13.62
N LEU A 101 3.67 5.87 -13.78
CA LEU A 101 4.14 6.68 -14.90
C LEU A 101 4.63 5.86 -16.10
N LYS A 102 4.49 4.52 -16.08
CA LYS A 102 5.02 3.64 -17.13
C LYS A 102 4.25 3.68 -18.47
N ASP A 103 3.13 4.40 -18.55
CA ASP A 103 2.41 4.60 -19.81
C ASP A 103 2.60 6.00 -20.37
N GLU A 104 3.66 6.20 -21.15
CA GLU A 104 3.72 7.26 -22.17
C GLU A 104 2.84 6.94 -23.40
N ASN A 105 2.00 5.89 -23.35
CA ASN A 105 1.24 5.37 -24.49
C ASN A 105 -0.26 5.71 -24.48
N PHE A 106 -0.70 6.70 -23.71
CA PHE A 106 -2.03 7.31 -23.89
C PHE A 106 -1.99 8.47 -24.92
N GLY A 107 -1.44 8.19 -26.11
CA GLY A 107 -1.44 9.06 -27.28
C GLY A 107 -2.26 8.49 -28.44
#